data_AF-A0A3M1E1X8-F1
#
_entry.id   AF-A0A3M1E1X8-F1
#
_cell.length_a   1.000
_cell.length_b   1.000
_cell.length_c   1.000
_cell.angle_alpha   90.00
_cell.angle_beta   90.00
_cell.angle_gamma   90.00
#
_symmetry.space_group_name_H-M   'P 1'
#
loop_
_entity.id
_entity.type
_entity.pdbx_description
1 polymer ?
#
loop_
_entity_poly.entity_id
_entity_poly.type
_entity_poly.pdbx_seq_one_letter_code
_entity_poly.pdbx_strand_id
1 'polypeptide(L)'
;DVRDIVRAYYLAATEAEAGEVYNLASGVPRSIRWILETLLSFTDAEVRVEVDPALHRPADVPVIYGSAEKFRRRTGWEPQIPFEQTLRETLEYWRLKVREEGR
;
A
#
# COMPACT_ATOMS: atom_id res chain seq x y z
N ASP A 1 -0.88 3.40 -3.53
CA ASP A 1 0.22 3.08 -4.45
C ASP A 1 1.36 4.09 -4.28
N VAL A 2 2.62 3.73 -4.56
CA VAL A 2 3.75 4.67 -4.46
C VAL A 2 3.64 5.83 -5.46
N ARG A 3 3.04 5.60 -6.64
CA ARG A 3 2.82 6.64 -7.67
C ARG A 3 1.84 7.70 -7.17
N ASP A 4 0.82 7.31 -6.40
CA ASP A 4 -0.10 8.26 -5.77
C ASP A 4 0.62 9.14 -4.72
N ILE A 5 1.56 8.55 -3.97
CA ILE A 5 2.34 9.28 -2.96
C ILE A 5 3.32 10.26 -3.61
N VAL A 6 3.99 9.88 -4.70
CA VAL A 6 4.89 10.80 -5.42
C VAL A 6 4.09 11.97 -6.02
N ARG A 7 2.89 11.73 -6.56
CA ARG A 7 1.98 12.80 -6.99
C ARG A 7 1.60 13.71 -5.81
N ALA A 8 1.35 13.14 -4.64
CA ALA A 8 1.09 13.92 -3.44
C ALA A 8 2.29 14.79 -3.03
N TYR A 9 3.52 14.27 -3.10
CA TYR A 9 4.72 15.05 -2.79
C TYR A 9 4.94 16.21 -3.76
N TYR A 10 4.67 16.00 -5.04
CA TYR A 10 4.68 17.09 -6.01
C TYR A 10 3.70 18.20 -5.61
N LEU A 11 2.44 17.84 -5.35
CA LEU A 11 1.41 18.80 -4.91
C LEU A 11 1.75 19.46 -3.56
N ALA A 12 2.41 18.74 -2.66
CA ALA A 12 2.86 19.30 -1.40
C ALA A 12 3.93 20.37 -1.61
N ALA A 13 4.85 20.16 -2.55
CA ALA A 13 5.89 21.13 -2.87
C ALA A 13 5.37 22.36 -3.62
N THR A 14 4.32 22.22 -4.43
CA THR A 14 3.83 23.29 -5.31
C THR A 14 2.60 24.02 -4.78
N GLU A 15 1.77 23.37 -3.96
CA GLU A 15 0.43 23.88 -3.61
C GLU A 15 0.12 23.85 -2.11
N ALA A 16 0.82 23.05 -1.29
CA ALA A 16 0.55 23.01 0.14
C ALA A 16 1.01 24.28 0.87
N GLU A 17 0.50 24.47 2.09
CA GLU A 17 0.83 25.61 2.92
C GLU A 17 2.10 25.35 3.74
N ALA A 18 3.03 26.32 3.73
CA ALA A 18 4.28 26.20 4.46
C ALA A 18 4.04 26.19 5.97
N GLY A 19 4.74 25.31 6.69
CA GLY A 19 4.58 25.13 8.13
C GLY A 19 3.46 24.16 8.54
N GLU A 20 2.63 23.73 7.59
CA GLU A 20 1.54 22.80 7.87
C GLU A 20 1.98 21.33 7.74
N VAL A 21 1.38 20.47 8.58
CA VAL A 21 1.56 19.02 8.52
C VAL A 21 0.37 18.37 7.82
N TYR A 22 0.64 17.42 6.92
CA TYR A 22 -0.36 16.71 6.14
C TYR A 22 -0.15 15.19 6.20
N ASN A 23 -1.23 14.46 6.45
CA ASN A 23 -1.26 13.01 6.27
C ASN A 23 -1.51 12.67 4.80
N LEU A 24 -0.74 11.72 4.26
CA LEU A 24 -0.95 11.13 2.95
C LEU A 24 -1.35 9.66 3.13
N ALA A 25 -2.63 9.38 2.93
CA ALA A 25 -3.18 8.06 3.21
C ALA A 25 -4.43 7.82 2.37
N SER A 26 -4.74 6.55 2.14
CA SER A 26 -5.97 6.17 1.43
C SER A 26 -7.25 6.32 2.26
N GLY A 27 -7.13 6.42 3.60
CA GLY A 27 -8.29 6.37 4.50
C GLY A 27 -8.89 4.97 4.69
N VAL A 28 -8.40 3.97 3.94
CA VAL A 28 -8.96 2.61 3.95
C VAL A 28 -7.98 1.64 4.62
N PRO A 29 -8.24 1.19 5.86
CA PRO A 29 -7.47 0.12 6.47
C PRO A 29 -7.70 -1.20 5.74
N ARG A 30 -6.69 -2.07 5.71
CA ARG A 30 -6.76 -3.42 5.12
C ARG A 30 -6.09 -4.40 6.05
N SER A 31 -6.71 -5.55 6.29
CA SER A 31 -6.11 -6.60 7.12
C SER A 31 -5.03 -7.35 6.34
N ILE A 32 -4.01 -7.85 7.04
CA ILE A 32 -2.97 -8.70 6.43
C ILE A 32 -3.59 -9.94 5.76
N ARG A 33 -4.63 -10.52 6.37
CA ARG A 33 -5.39 -11.63 5.80
C ARG A 33 -5.99 -11.27 4.44
N TRP A 34 -6.67 -10.13 4.33
CA TRP A 34 -7.28 -9.69 3.07
C TRP A 34 -6.23 -9.45 1.98
N ILE A 35 -5.07 -8.88 2.36
CA ILE A 35 -3.95 -8.67 1.43
C ILE A 35 -3.43 -10.02 0.91
N LEU A 36 -3.23 -10.99 1.81
CA LEU A 36 -2.78 -12.33 1.46
C LEU A 36 -3.80 -13.04 0.55
N GLU A 37 -5.08 -13.05 0.92
CA GLU A 37 -6.16 -13.66 0.13
C GLU A 37 -6.27 -13.03 -1.27
N THR A 38 -6.09 -11.71 -1.38
CA THR A 38 -6.08 -11.01 -2.67
C THR A 38 -4.89 -11.46 -3.53
N LEU A 39 -3.69 -11.58 -2.97
CA LEU A 39 -2.52 -12.08 -3.71
C LEU A 39 -2.69 -13.53 -4.15
N LEU A 40 -3.24 -14.39 -3.28
CA LEU A 40 -3.54 -15.78 -3.59
C LEU A 40 -4.58 -15.90 -4.71
N SER A 41 -5.55 -14.97 -4.79
CA SER A 41 -6.52 -14.95 -5.90
C SER A 41 -5.90 -14.66 -7.29
N PHE A 42 -4.64 -14.21 -7.34
CA PHE A 42 -3.93 -13.92 -8.59
C PHE A 42 -3.05 -15.08 -9.08
N THR A 43 -3.16 -16.25 -8.45
CA THR A 43 -2.35 -17.43 -8.77
C THR A 43 -3.15 -18.71 -8.56
N ASP A 44 -2.89 -19.72 -9.38
CA ASP A 44 -3.45 -21.07 -9.21
C ASP A 44 -2.52 -21.97 -8.36
N ALA A 45 -1.43 -21.40 -7.85
CA ALA A 45 -0.48 -22.14 -7.02
C ALA A 45 -1.10 -22.52 -5.67
N GLU A 46 -0.94 -23.78 -5.28
CA GLU A 46 -1.29 -24.22 -3.93
C GLU A 46 -0.26 -23.70 -2.93
N VAL A 47 -0.68 -22.75 -2.09
CA VAL A 47 0.16 -22.14 -1.05
C VAL A 47 -0.39 -22.50 0.32
N ARG A 48 0.41 -23.20 1.13
CA ARG A 48 0.09 -23.49 2.53
C ARG A 48 0.35 -22.24 3.37
N VAL A 49 -0.68 -21.75 4.07
CA VAL A 49 -0.58 -20.58 4.95
C VAL A 49 -0.44 -21.05 6.40
N GLU A 50 0.62 -20.62 7.06
CA GLU A 50 0.89 -20.93 8.48
C GLU A 50 1.17 -19.65 9.26
N VAL A 51 0.74 -19.62 10.52
CA VAL A 51 1.06 -18.52 11.43
C VAL A 51 2.35 -18.88 12.17
N ASP A 52 3.37 -18.04 12.02
CA ASP A 52 4.62 -18.14 12.78
C ASP A 52 4.58 -17.17 13.98
N PRO A 53 4.48 -17.66 15.23
CA PRO A 53 4.50 -16.82 16.42
C PRO A 53 5.78 -15.98 16.56
N ALA A 54 6.90 -16.39 15.96
CA ALA A 54 8.15 -15.63 16.00
C ALA A 54 8.07 -14.32 15.20
N LEU A 55 7.13 -14.20 14.25
CA LEU A 55 6.88 -12.98 13.49
C LEU A 55 5.92 -12.01 14.20
N HIS A 56 5.34 -12.41 15.33
CA HIS A 56 4.48 -11.51 16.10
C HIS A 56 5.29 -10.41 16.78
N ARG A 57 4.85 -9.16 16.61
CA ARG A 57 5.43 -8.04 17.33
C ARG A 57 4.98 -8.10 18.80
N PRO A 58 5.88 -7.88 19.78
CA PRO A 58 5.53 -7.87 21.21
C PRO A 58 4.46 -6.83 21.59
N ALA A 59 4.38 -5.74 20.81
CA ALA A 59 3.31 -4.78 20.85
C ALA A 59 2.90 -4.47 19.40
N ASP A 60 1.61 -4.57 19.10
CA ASP A 60 1.08 -4.23 17.77
C ASP A 60 -0.19 -3.41 17.92
N VAL A 61 -0.38 -2.44 17.04
CA VAL A 61 -1.60 -1.64 17.01
C VAL A 61 -2.57 -2.36 16.06
N PRO A 62 -3.75 -2.82 16.52
CA PRO A 62 -4.60 -3.71 15.72
C PRO A 62 -5.06 -3.11 14.38
N VAL A 63 -5.27 -1.79 14.33
CA VAL A 63 -5.71 -1.07 13.14
C VAL A 63 -5.01 0.29 13.10
N ILE A 64 -4.31 0.56 11.99
CA ILE A 64 -3.72 1.87 11.70
C ILE A 64 -4.22 2.32 10.33
N TYR A 65 -4.76 3.54 10.26
CA TYR A 65 -5.08 4.22 9.02
C TYR A 65 -4.96 5.74 9.22
N GLY A 66 -4.78 6.48 8.12
CA GLY A 66 -4.67 7.93 8.15
C GLY A 66 -5.82 8.60 7.40
N SER A 67 -6.24 9.78 7.86
CA SER A 67 -7.12 10.67 7.10
C SER A 67 -6.30 11.69 6.31
N ALA A 68 -6.43 11.68 4.98
CA ALA A 68 -5.83 12.68 4.09
C ALA A 68 -6.76 13.88 3.82
N GLU A 69 -7.81 14.06 4.63
CA GLU A 69 -8.84 15.08 4.39
C GLU A 69 -8.25 16.50 4.33
N LYS A 70 -7.34 16.83 5.25
CA LYS A 70 -6.66 18.14 5.25
C LYS A 70 -5.89 18.39 3.94
N PHE A 71 -5.19 17.37 3.44
CA PHE A 71 -4.44 17.48 2.20
C PHE A 71 -5.37 17.58 0.99
N ARG A 72 -6.40 16.74 0.94
CA ARG A 72 -7.43 16.76 -0.12
C ARG A 72 -8.14 18.11 -0.21
N ARG A 73 -8.52 18.71 0.93
CA ARG A 73 -9.14 20.04 0.96
C ARG A 73 -8.21 21.12 0.39
N ARG A 74 -6.89 20.96 0.55
CA ARG A 74 -5.89 21.93 0.09
C ARG A 74 -5.52 21.76 -1.39
N THR A 75 -5.34 20.52 -1.85
CA THR A 75 -4.71 20.23 -3.17
C THR A 75 -5.62 19.44 -4.11
N GLY A 76 -6.83 19.06 -3.67
CA GLY A 76 -7.69 18.13 -4.40
C GLY A 76 -7.17 16.70 -4.47
N TRP A 77 -6.03 16.39 -3.84
CA TRP A 77 -5.41 15.07 -3.95
C TRP A 77 -6.26 13.95 -3.34
N GLU A 78 -6.34 12.86 -4.09
CA GLU A 78 -6.81 11.57 -3.63
C GLU A 78 -6.01 10.43 -4.29
N PRO A 79 -5.91 9.24 -3.66
CA PRO A 79 -5.35 8.06 -4.32
C PRO A 79 -6.23 7.66 -5.51
N GLN A 80 -5.59 7.35 -6.64
CA GLN A 80 -6.30 7.03 -7.88
C GLN A 80 -6.09 5.58 -8.31
N ILE A 81 -5.09 4.90 -7.75
CA ILE A 81 -4.74 3.53 -8.12
C ILE A 81 -5.39 2.56 -7.13
N PRO A 82 -6.28 1.65 -7.60
CA PRO A 82 -6.83 0.60 -6.77
C PRO A 82 -5.73 -0.23 -6.11
N PHE A 83 -5.94 -0.61 -4.86
CA PHE A 83 -4.90 -1.32 -4.11
C PHE A 83 -4.61 -2.72 -4.69
N GLU A 84 -5.63 -3.36 -5.23
CA GLU A 84 -5.57 -4.62 -5.95
C GLU A 84 -4.66 -4.52 -7.19
N GLN A 85 -4.66 -3.37 -7.87
CA GLN A 85 -3.74 -3.11 -8.98
C GLN A 85 -2.30 -3.06 -8.49
N THR A 86 -2.01 -2.35 -7.39
CA THR A 86 -0.68 -2.33 -6.77
C THR A 86 -0.20 -3.74 -6.40
N LEU A 87 -1.08 -4.56 -5.80
CA LEU A 87 -0.75 -5.95 -5.45
C LEU A 87 -0.45 -6.80 -6.68
N ARG A 88 -1.26 -6.68 -7.73
CA ARG A 88 -1.07 -7.41 -9.00
C ARG A 88 0.26 -7.04 -9.66
N GLU A 89 0.53 -5.75 -9.82
CA GLU A 89 1.77 -5.27 -10.44
C GLU A 89 3.01 -5.65 -9.63
N THR A 90 2.90 -5.66 -8.30
CA THR A 90 3.97 -6.13 -7.40
C THR A 90 4.24 -7.62 -7.59
N LEU A 91 3.20 -8.45 -7.69
CA LEU A 91 3.33 -9.87 -7.94
C LEU A 91 3.98 -10.14 -9.32
N GLU A 92 3.55 -9.42 -10.37
CA GLU A 92 4.15 -9.54 -11.70
C GLU A 92 5.62 -9.14 -11.72
N TYR A 93 5.99 -8.06 -11.02
CA TYR A 93 7.40 -7.68 -10.86
C TYR A 93 8.24 -8.84 -10.28
N TRP A 94 7.77 -9.50 -9.22
CA TRP A 94 8.49 -10.63 -8.62
C TRP A 94 8.52 -11.87 -9.52
N ARG A 95 7.45 -12.14 -10.27
CA ARG A 95 7.42 -13.23 -11.26
C ARG A 95 8.49 -13.06 -12.33
N LEU A 96 8.70 -11.83 -12.81
CA LEU A 96 9.76 -11.52 -13.78
C LEU A 96 11.15 -11.65 -13.13
N LYS A 97 11.34 -11.03 -11.98
CA LYS A 97 12.62 -11.00 -11.28
C LYS A 97 13.16 -12.41 -10.96
N VAL A 98 12.32 -13.29 -10.42
CA VAL A 98 12.72 -14.67 -10.09
C VAL A 98 13.06 -15.48 -11.34
N ARG A 99 12.40 -15.23 -12.48
CA ARG A 99 12.73 -15.90 -13.76
C ARG A 99 14.08 -15.47 -14.31
N GLU A 100 14.48 -14.22 -14.07
CA GLU A 100 15.79 -13.69 -14.47
C GLU A 100 16.91 -14.23 -13.59
N GLU A 101 16.69 -14.33 -12.27
CA GLU A 101 17.65 -14.87 -11.30
C GLU A 101 17.81 -16.41 -11.39
N GLY A 102 16.81 -17.12 -11.93
CA GLY A 102 16.85 -18.55 -12.17
C GLY A 102 17.50 -18.98 -13.49
N ARG A 103 18.06 -18.03 -14.27
CA ARG A 103 18.90 -18.29 -15.45
C ARG A 103 20.37 -18.20 -15.10
#